data_AF-A0A663ML85-F1
#
_entry.id   AF-A0A663ML85-F1
#
_cell.length_a   1.000
_cell.length_b   1.000
_cell.length_c   1.000
_cell.angle_alpha   90.00
_cell.angle_beta   90.00
_cell.angle_gamma   90.00
#
_symmetry.space_group_name_H-M   'P 1'
#
loop_
_entity.id
_entity.type
_entity.pdbx_description
1 polymer ?
#
loop_
_entity_poly.entity_id
_entity_poly.type
_entity_poly.pdbx_seq_one_letter_code
_entity_poly.pdbx_strand_id
1 'polypeptide(L)' 'MRVLCVVFAVLLLFSLATPGYGQPKGACGGYCSHMCAKRDEWTFSQSCGKMYCCIPPPKKGK' A
#
# COMPACT_ATOMS: atom_id res chain seq x y z
N MET A 1 -17.53 33.17 -12.49
CA MET A 1 -17.56 32.28 -11.30
C MET A 1 -17.92 30.84 -11.64
N ARG A 2 -19.01 30.55 -12.37
CA ARG A 2 -19.45 29.16 -12.69
C ARG A 2 -18.42 28.32 -13.47
N VAL A 3 -17.70 28.91 -14.42
CA VAL A 3 -16.74 28.20 -15.27
C VAL A 3 -15.57 27.63 -14.46
N LEU A 4 -15.04 28.40 -13.50
CA LEU A 4 -13.95 27.97 -12.64
C LEU A 4 -14.36 26.79 -11.76
N CYS A 5 -15.60 26.79 -11.26
CA CYS A 5 -16.14 25.66 -10.49
C CYS A 5 -16.22 24.37 -11.31
N VAL A 6 -16.62 24.46 -12.58
CA VAL A 6 -16.71 23.29 -13.47
C VAL A 6 -15.31 22.73 -13.75
N VAL A 7 -14.33 23.60 -14.06
CA VAL A 7 -12.95 23.18 -14.28
C VAL A 7 -12.37 22.51 -13.04
N PHE A 8 -12.63 23.06 -11.85
CA PHE A 8 -12.15 22.51 -10.59
C PHE A 8 -12.79 21.14 -10.28
N ALA A 9 -14.09 21.00 -10.52
CA ALA A 9 -14.81 19.73 -10.33
C ALA A 9 -14.28 18.63 -11.25
N VAL A 10 -13.99 18.94 -12.52
CA VAL A 10 -13.43 17.99 -13.48
C VAL A 10 -12.02 17.57 -13.05
N LEU A 11 -11.16 18.51 -12.64
CA LEU A 11 -9.81 18.20 -12.15
C LEU A 11 -9.82 17.33 -10.89
N LEU A 12 -10.74 17.59 -9.95
CA LEU A 12 -10.91 16.77 -8.75
C LEU A 12 -11.37 15.35 -9.09
N LEU A 13 -12.34 15.19 -9.98
CA LEU A 13 -12.80 13.87 -10.43
C LEU A 13 -11.68 13.07 -11.11
N PHE A 14 -10.86 13.72 -11.95
CA PHE A 14 -9.67 13.10 -12.54
C PHE A 14 -8.62 12.70 -11.50
N SER A 15 -8.43 13.52 -10.46
CA SER A 15 -7.50 13.22 -9.36
C SER A 15 -7.99 12.06 -8.50
N LEU A 16 -9.30 12.01 -8.21
CA LEU A 16 -9.96 10.90 -7.49
C LEU A 16 -10.00 9.60 -8.30
N ALA A 17 -9.96 9.69 -9.63
CA ALA A 17 -9.85 8.55 -10.53
C ALA A 17 -8.42 8.01 -10.67
N THR A 18 -7.42 8.60 -9.99
CA THR A 18 -6.17 7.89 -9.76
C THR A 18 -6.47 6.70 -8.85
N PRO A 19 -6.18 5.45 -9.26
CA PRO A 19 -6.40 4.30 -8.41
C PRO A 19 -5.62 4.58 -7.12
N GLY A 20 -6.33 4.68 -5.99
CA GLY A 20 -5.74 5.00 -4.70
C GLY A 20 -4.42 4.26 -4.55
N TYR A 21 -3.33 5.02 -4.66
CA TYR A 21 -1.96 4.51 -4.77
C TYR A 21 -1.58 3.95 -3.39
N GLY A 22 -2.10 2.77 -3.05
CA GLY A 22 -2.07 2.28 -1.67
C GLY A 22 -2.84 0.99 -1.38
N GLN A 23 -3.43 0.33 -2.37
CA GLN A 23 -4.03 -0.99 -2.16
C GLN A 23 -3.50 -2.01 -3.18
N PRO A 24 -2.28 -2.52 -2.97
CA PRO A 24 -1.93 -3.77 -3.61
C PRO A 24 -2.78 -4.89 -3.02
N LYS A 25 -3.65 -5.44 -3.86
CA LYS A 25 -4.52 -6.62 -3.65
C LYS A 25 -3.77 -7.94 -3.42
N GLY A 26 -2.57 -7.91 -2.84
CA GLY A 26 -1.88 -9.07 -2.31
C GLY A 26 -1.49 -8.73 -0.88
N ALA A 27 -2.31 -9.12 0.09
CA ALA A 27 -2.03 -8.76 1.48
C ALA A 27 -0.73 -9.46 1.91
N CYS A 28 0.37 -8.70 1.95
CA CYS A 28 1.51 -9.09 2.74
C CYS A 28 0.98 -9.43 4.14
N GLY A 29 1.13 -10.69 4.58
CA GLY A 29 0.62 -11.17 5.88
C GLY A 29 1.36 -10.61 7.09
N GLY A 30 1.99 -9.44 6.93
CA GLY A 30 2.86 -8.78 7.87
C GLY A 30 3.09 -7.33 7.45
N TYR A 31 4.34 -6.88 7.44
CA TYR A 31 4.70 -5.48 7.15
C TYR A 31 5.71 -5.38 6.00
N CYS A 32 5.67 -4.28 5.24
CA CYS A 32 6.65 -4.03 4.18
C CYS A 32 7.89 -3.29 4.74
N SER A 33 9.09 -3.79 4.47
CA SER A 33 10.34 -3.14 4.85
C SER A 33 11.47 -3.48 3.88
N HIS A 34 12.47 -2.60 3.75
CA HIS A 34 13.70 -2.89 3.01
C HIS A 34 14.57 -3.96 3.71
N MET A 35 14.40 -4.15 5.01
CA MET A 35 15.04 -5.18 5.81
C MET A 35 14.05 -5.71 6.86
N CYS A 36 13.91 -7.02 6.95
CA CYS A 36 13.09 -7.65 7.98
C CYS A 36 13.91 -7.87 9.26
N ALA A 37 13.24 -7.93 10.41
CA ALA A 37 13.91 -8.29 11.65
C ALA A 37 14.45 -9.73 11.55
N LYS A 38 15.51 -10.03 12.30
CA LYS A 38 16.23 -11.32 12.21
C LYS A 38 15.36 -12.57 12.45
N ARG A 39 14.21 -12.40 13.11
CA ARG A 39 13.26 -13.49 13.42
C ARG A 39 12.04 -13.51 12.51
N ASP A 40 11.88 -12.53 11.64
CA ASP A 40 10.76 -12.43 10.72
C ASP A 40 11.10 -13.17 9.44
N GLU A 41 10.11 -13.88 8.89
CA GLU A 41 10.25 -14.51 7.59
C GLU A 41 10.04 -13.46 6.51
N TRP A 42 10.93 -13.38 5.53
CA TRP A 42 10.85 -12.40 4.46
C TRP A 42 10.39 -13.06 3.17
N THR A 43 9.52 -12.39 2.43
CA THR A 43 9.05 -12.83 1.11
C THR A 43 8.98 -11.67 0.14
N PHE A 44 9.14 -11.97 -1.15
CA PHE A 44 8.91 -10.98 -2.20
C PHE A 44 7.41 -10.91 -2.49
N SER A 45 6.81 -9.77 -2.17
CA SER A 45 5.44 -9.48 -2.56
C SER A 45 5.42 -8.28 -3.48
N GLN A 46 4.71 -8.41 -4.62
CA GLN A 46 4.36 -7.27 -5.46
C GLN A 46 3.63 -6.17 -4.69
N SER A 47 3.06 -6.51 -3.52
CA SER A 47 2.41 -5.55 -2.64
C SER A 47 3.33 -4.58 -1.93
N CYS A 48 4.57 -4.99 -1.67
CA CYS A 48 5.58 -4.13 -1.05
C CYS A 48 6.42 -3.41 -2.12
N GLY A 49 6.10 -3.58 -3.40
CA GLY A 49 6.82 -2.99 -4.52
C GLY A 49 8.27 -3.47 -4.57
N LYS A 50 9.22 -2.59 -4.24
CA LYS A 50 10.67 -2.88 -4.18
C LYS A 50 11.15 -3.31 -2.79
N MET A 51 10.24 -3.38 -1.81
CA MET A 51 10.53 -3.79 -0.44
C MET A 51 10.15 -5.26 -0.22
N TYR A 52 10.69 -5.85 0.84
CA TYR A 52 10.34 -7.20 1.29
C TYR A 52 9.07 -7.14 2.13
N CYS A 53 8.25 -8.18 2.02
CA CYS A 53 7.18 -8.46 2.96
C CYS A 53 7.74 -9.28 4.12
N CYS A 54 7.72 -8.70 5.31
CA CYS A 54 8.21 -9.28 6.55
C CYS A 54 7.03 -9.85 7.34
N ILE A 55 7.03 -11.16 7.57
CA ILE A 55 6.00 -11.90 8.26
C ILE A 55 6.54 -12.23 9.65
N PRO A 56 6.01 -11.60 10.71
CA PRO A 56 6.43 -11.93 12.07
C PRO A 56 6.04 -13.36 12.40
N PRO A 57 6.88 -14.10 13.13
CA PRO A 57 6.55 -15.46 13.55
C PRO A 57 5.27 -15.42 14.40
N PRO A 58 4.41 -16.46 14.31
CA PRO A 58 3.21 -16.52 15.12
C PRO A 58 3.61 -16.40 16.59
N LYS A 59 3.11 -15.37 17.28
CA LYS A 59 3.30 -15.23 18.72
C LYS A 59 2.69 -16.46 19.38
N LYS A 60 3.54 -17.40 19.80
CA LYS A 60 3.14 -18.54 20.61
C LYS A 60 2.84 -18.02 22.01
N GLY A 61 1.61 -17.56 22.22
CA GLY A 61 1.15 -16.99 23.49
C GLY A 61 -0.36 -17.10 23.61
N LYS A 62 -0.81 -18.16 24.28
CA LYS A 62 -1.95 -18.07 25.20
C LYS A 62 -1.38 -17.86 26.59
#